data_AF-A0A9D4RSR9-F1
#
_entry.id   AF-A0A9D4RSR9-F1
#
_cell.length_a   1.000
_cell.length_b   1.000
_cell.length_c   1.000
_cell.angle_alpha   90.00
_cell.angle_beta   90.00
_cell.angle_gamma   90.00
#
_symmetry.space_group_name_H-M   'P 1'
#
loop_
_entity.id
_entity.type
_entity.pdbx_description
1 polymer ?
#
loop_
_entity_poly.entity_id
_entity_poly.type
_entity_poly.pdbx_seq_one_letter_code
_entity_poly.pdbx_strand_id
1 'polypeptide(L)'
;MRRSNYGLMMGHGVNAKSNPDVLCIAEHCGRQSAACVTDADCRHNMECMTKCGLTNHKCMYECMNTYEDEVFDAFMKCMVDDNHCMTLTPPDPAFRCSPPVSALGDFNLSELTGRWYIVLGLNRDYDCFDCQITTYKPTPNSSNYTLTELYDVVMLNGSTRHMVATQQVAQLDPLKPAVLDYTNHLMGITMYEKWQIVDVSQSGTYLIVYYCGHMSADWWYEGNLVYYRQPTISPEDYSKISDAVRQKIGHDVGDYCRPRTTSCSYMYL
;
A
#
# COMPACT_ATOMS: atom_id res chain seq x y z
N MET A 1 54.23 -41.29 -15.36
CA MET A 1 53.63 -39.94 -15.21
C MET A 1 52.64 -39.77 -16.37
N ARG A 2 51.35 -39.46 -16.25
CA ARG A 2 50.52 -38.90 -15.18
C ARG A 2 49.18 -39.66 -15.14
N ARG A 3 48.64 -39.84 -13.93
CA ARG A 3 47.24 -40.22 -13.68
C ARG A 3 46.35 -39.00 -13.98
N SER A 4 45.18 -39.21 -14.60
CA SER A 4 44.06 -38.28 -14.47
C SER A 4 42.83 -39.09 -14.09
N ASN A 5 42.32 -38.81 -12.89
CA ASN A 5 41.19 -39.47 -12.28
C ASN A 5 39.88 -39.00 -12.94
N TYR A 6 38.99 -39.94 -13.20
CA TYR A 6 37.57 -39.68 -13.41
C TYR A 6 36.98 -39.12 -12.11
N GLY A 7 36.69 -37.81 -12.10
CA GLY A 7 35.91 -37.16 -11.06
C GLY A 7 34.46 -37.03 -11.54
N LEU A 8 33.60 -37.89 -11.00
CA LEU A 8 32.15 -37.81 -11.13
C LEU A 8 31.69 -36.47 -10.53
N MET A 9 31.31 -35.50 -11.36
CA MET A 9 30.61 -34.30 -10.90
C MET A 9 29.19 -34.71 -10.49
N MET A 10 29.02 -35.14 -9.24
CA MET A 10 27.71 -35.15 -8.60
C MET A 10 27.30 -33.69 -8.39
N GLY A 11 26.53 -33.15 -9.35
CA GLY A 11 25.74 -31.95 -9.13
C GLY A 11 24.78 -32.22 -7.98
N HIS A 12 25.15 -31.78 -6.78
CA HIS A 12 24.20 -31.64 -5.69
C HIS A 12 23.27 -30.52 -6.10
N GLY A 13 22.02 -30.90 -6.37
CA GLY A 13 20.95 -29.97 -6.67
C GLY A 13 20.95 -28.86 -5.63
N VAL A 14 20.96 -27.63 -6.10
CA VAL A 14 20.56 -26.48 -5.29
C VAL A 14 19.16 -26.81 -4.82
N ASN A 15 19.01 -27.18 -3.54
CA ASN A 15 17.72 -27.43 -2.93
C ASN A 15 16.93 -26.13 -3.08
N ALA A 16 16.01 -26.07 -4.03
CA ALA A 16 15.06 -24.99 -4.09
C ALA A 16 14.24 -25.08 -2.81
N LYS A 17 14.48 -24.15 -1.88
CA LYS A 17 13.61 -24.00 -0.71
C LYS A 17 12.18 -23.82 -1.22
N SER A 18 11.23 -24.56 -0.64
CA SER A 18 9.82 -24.30 -0.95
C SER A 18 9.50 -22.85 -0.59
N ASN A 19 8.57 -22.23 -1.30
CA ASN A 19 8.01 -20.94 -0.92
C ASN A 19 6.51 -21.13 -0.71
N PRO A 20 6.01 -21.05 0.54
CA PRO A 20 6.74 -20.79 1.80
C PRO A 20 7.71 -21.92 2.24
N ASP A 21 8.78 -21.58 2.97
CA ASP A 21 9.76 -22.51 3.57
C ASP A 21 9.21 -23.03 4.92
N VAL A 22 8.54 -24.19 4.86
CA VAL A 22 7.82 -24.77 6.01
C VAL A 22 8.77 -25.09 7.18
N LEU A 23 10.01 -25.48 6.89
CA LEU A 23 10.99 -25.78 7.95
C LEU A 23 11.43 -24.49 8.65
N CYS A 24 11.70 -23.43 7.89
CA CYS A 24 12.00 -22.11 8.43
C CYS A 24 10.85 -21.59 9.32
N ILE A 25 9.59 -21.72 8.86
CA ILE A 25 8.41 -21.28 9.63
C ILE A 25 8.32 -22.05 10.94
N ALA A 26 8.48 -23.38 10.92
CA ALA A 26 8.42 -24.21 12.11
C ALA A 26 9.52 -23.85 13.12
N GLU A 27 10.73 -23.56 12.64
CA GLU A 27 11.89 -23.22 13.47
C GLU A 27 11.81 -21.82 14.08
N HIS A 28 11.45 -20.82 13.28
CA HIS A 28 11.55 -19.40 13.67
C HIS A 28 10.22 -18.75 14.05
N CYS A 29 9.11 -19.26 13.51
CA CYS A 29 7.77 -18.69 13.66
C CYS A 29 6.77 -19.66 14.32
N GLY A 30 7.25 -20.73 14.97
CA GLY A 30 6.38 -21.75 15.57
C GLY A 30 5.41 -21.21 16.62
N ARG A 31 5.81 -20.18 17.38
CA ARG A 31 4.93 -19.52 18.36
C ARG A 31 3.77 -18.78 17.70
N GLN A 32 4.06 -17.97 16.69
CA GLN A 32 3.07 -17.21 15.93
C GLN A 32 2.18 -18.17 15.14
N SER A 33 2.76 -19.24 14.57
CA SER A 33 2.01 -20.31 13.90
C SER A 33 1.01 -20.96 14.84
N ALA A 34 1.44 -21.34 16.05
CA ALA A 34 0.56 -21.94 17.05
C ALA A 34 -0.57 -20.99 17.46
N ALA A 35 -0.26 -19.70 17.66
CA ALA A 35 -1.26 -18.68 17.96
C ALA A 35 -2.29 -18.56 16.84
N CYS A 36 -1.84 -18.44 15.58
CA CYS A 36 -2.72 -18.34 14.42
C CYS A 36 -3.63 -19.57 14.26
N VAL A 37 -3.11 -20.79 14.47
CA VAL A 37 -3.92 -22.01 14.39
C VAL A 37 -5.01 -22.04 15.47
N THR A 38 -4.82 -21.38 16.61
CA THR A 38 -5.86 -21.29 17.65
C THR A 38 -6.81 -20.11 17.47
N ASP A 39 -6.43 -19.09 16.71
CA ASP A 39 -7.27 -17.93 16.40
C ASP A 39 -8.22 -18.19 15.22
N ALA A 40 -9.48 -17.74 15.33
CA ALA A 40 -10.50 -18.01 14.30
C ALA A 40 -10.31 -17.19 13.04
N ASP A 41 -10.05 -15.89 13.18
CA ASP A 41 -9.90 -14.98 12.04
C ASP A 41 -8.58 -15.23 11.33
N CYS A 42 -7.50 -15.52 12.05
CA CYS A 42 -6.25 -15.95 11.44
C CYS A 42 -6.40 -17.22 10.61
N ARG A 43 -7.11 -18.24 11.12
CA ARG A 43 -7.40 -19.45 10.34
C ARG A 43 -8.22 -19.14 9.09
N HIS A 44 -9.27 -18.33 9.21
CA HIS A 44 -10.11 -17.97 8.07
C HIS A 44 -9.34 -17.18 7.02
N ASN A 45 -8.45 -16.27 7.44
CA ASN A 45 -7.57 -15.52 6.56
C ASN A 45 -6.62 -16.46 5.80
N MET A 46 -5.92 -17.35 6.51
CA MET A 46 -5.03 -18.34 5.90
C MET A 46 -5.75 -19.28 4.91
N GLU A 47 -6.93 -19.79 5.29
CA GLU A 47 -7.75 -20.64 4.42
C GLU A 47 -8.24 -19.90 3.17
N CYS A 48 -8.60 -18.61 3.32
CA CYS A 48 -9.04 -17.76 2.23
C CYS A 48 -7.88 -17.49 1.25
N MET A 49 -6.74 -17.01 1.74
CA MET A 49 -5.57 -16.73 0.91
C MET A 49 -5.05 -17.98 0.19
N THR A 50 -5.09 -19.14 0.84
CA THR A 50 -4.70 -20.41 0.21
C THR A 50 -5.51 -20.70 -1.06
N LYS A 51 -6.80 -20.31 -1.09
CA LYS A 51 -7.67 -20.48 -2.27
C LYS A 51 -7.37 -19.46 -3.38
N CYS A 52 -6.82 -18.30 -3.03
CA CYS A 52 -6.38 -17.29 -4.00
C CYS A 52 -5.13 -17.73 -4.78
N GLY A 53 -4.29 -18.58 -4.16
CA GLY A 53 -2.94 -18.84 -4.64
C GLY A 53 -2.00 -17.65 -4.42
N LEU A 54 -0.75 -17.76 -4.86
CA LEU A 54 0.29 -16.75 -4.57
C LEU A 54 0.29 -15.54 -5.52
N THR A 55 -0.43 -15.61 -6.64
CA THR A 55 -0.40 -14.58 -7.71
C THR A 55 -1.63 -13.70 -7.75
N ASN A 56 -2.74 -14.09 -7.11
CA ASN A 56 -3.96 -13.29 -7.09
C ASN A 56 -3.95 -12.31 -5.90
N HIS A 57 -3.17 -11.23 -6.05
CA HIS A 57 -2.95 -10.25 -4.98
C HIS A 57 -4.25 -9.58 -4.53
N LYS A 58 -5.16 -9.29 -5.46
CA LYS A 58 -6.47 -8.71 -5.15
C LYS A 58 -7.28 -9.62 -4.23
N CYS A 59 -7.38 -10.92 -4.57
CA CYS A 59 -8.07 -11.90 -3.74
C CYS A 59 -7.45 -12.01 -2.35
N MET A 60 -6.11 -12.03 -2.25
CA MET A 60 -5.42 -12.06 -0.95
C MET A 60 -5.73 -10.81 -0.14
N TYR A 61 -5.70 -9.63 -0.75
CA TYR A 61 -6.02 -8.36 -0.08
C TYR A 61 -7.48 -8.31 0.42
N GLU A 62 -8.43 -8.85 -0.34
CA GLU A 62 -9.83 -8.97 0.10
C GLU A 62 -9.98 -9.93 1.30
N CYS A 63 -9.24 -11.04 1.33
CA CYS A 63 -9.19 -11.94 2.49
C CYS A 63 -8.65 -11.22 3.73
N MET A 64 -7.53 -10.51 3.58
CA MET A 64 -6.85 -9.84 4.69
C MET A 64 -7.70 -8.71 5.29
N ASN A 65 -8.43 -7.96 4.46
CA ASN A 65 -9.37 -6.96 4.99
C ASN A 65 -10.62 -7.57 5.62
N THR A 66 -11.13 -8.69 5.08
CA THR A 66 -12.32 -9.35 5.62
C THR A 66 -12.06 -9.95 7.00
N TYR A 67 -10.88 -10.56 7.16
CA TYR A 67 -10.45 -11.25 8.39
C TYR A 67 -9.26 -10.54 9.04
N GLU A 68 -9.26 -9.19 9.03
CA GLU A 68 -8.21 -8.39 9.66
C GLU A 68 -8.06 -8.76 11.14
N ASP A 69 -6.86 -9.19 11.52
CA ASP A 69 -6.57 -9.77 12.83
C ASP A 69 -5.09 -9.54 13.21
N GLU A 70 -4.84 -9.17 14.47
CA GLU A 70 -3.48 -8.88 14.94
C GLU A 70 -2.62 -10.14 15.11
N VAL A 71 -3.23 -11.31 15.32
CA VAL A 71 -2.52 -12.59 15.41
C VAL A 71 -2.00 -13.00 14.02
N PHE A 72 -2.81 -12.79 12.99
CA PHE A 72 -2.43 -12.92 11.59
C PHE A 72 -1.29 -11.97 11.21
N ASP A 73 -1.39 -10.69 11.57
CA ASP A 73 -0.34 -9.71 11.30
C ASP A 73 1.00 -10.09 11.94
N ALA A 74 0.97 -10.55 13.20
CA ALA A 74 2.17 -11.02 13.88
C ALA A 74 2.76 -12.27 13.22
N PHE A 75 1.93 -13.16 12.69
CA PHE A 75 2.36 -14.34 11.96
C PHE A 75 2.99 -13.99 10.62
N MET A 76 2.34 -13.16 9.81
CA MET A 76 2.87 -12.67 8.53
C MET A 76 4.17 -11.91 8.72
N LYS A 77 4.24 -11.04 9.73
CA LYS A 77 5.47 -10.31 10.07
C LYS A 77 6.63 -11.25 10.37
N CYS A 78 6.39 -12.29 11.16
CA CYS A 78 7.44 -13.27 11.46
C CYS A 78 7.96 -13.96 10.20
N MET A 79 7.04 -14.40 9.33
CA MET A 79 7.37 -15.19 8.14
C MET A 79 8.02 -14.36 7.03
N VAL A 80 7.49 -13.18 6.75
CA VAL A 80 7.90 -12.35 5.61
C VAL A 80 9.03 -11.42 6.00
N ASP A 81 8.85 -10.62 7.05
CA ASP A 81 9.78 -9.53 7.39
C ASP A 81 10.92 -9.99 8.29
N ASP A 82 10.63 -10.72 9.38
CA ASP A 82 11.64 -10.98 10.40
C ASP A 82 12.58 -12.14 10.01
N ASN A 83 12.03 -13.22 9.47
CA ASN A 83 12.79 -14.45 9.19
C ASN A 83 12.86 -14.82 7.70
N HIS A 84 12.16 -14.11 6.83
CA HIS A 84 12.20 -14.31 5.38
C HIS A 84 11.94 -15.78 4.98
N CYS A 85 11.08 -16.47 5.73
CA CYS A 85 10.64 -17.83 5.45
C CYS A 85 9.65 -17.89 4.28
N MET A 86 9.09 -16.75 3.87
CA MET A 86 8.25 -16.62 2.68
C MET A 86 8.69 -15.40 1.88
N THR A 87 8.78 -15.56 0.56
CA THR A 87 8.99 -14.44 -0.37
C THR A 87 7.69 -14.10 -1.08
N LEU A 88 7.40 -12.80 -1.17
CA LEU A 88 6.24 -12.31 -1.90
C LEU A 88 6.43 -12.54 -3.40
N THR A 89 5.40 -13.03 -4.07
CA THR A 89 5.44 -13.20 -5.53
C THR A 89 5.25 -11.82 -6.17
N PRO A 90 6.21 -11.32 -6.98
CA PRO A 90 6.07 -10.02 -7.62
C PRO A 90 4.93 -9.99 -8.63
N PRO A 91 4.37 -8.80 -8.95
CA PRO A 91 3.42 -8.66 -10.04
C PRO A 91 4.00 -9.19 -11.36
N ASP A 92 3.14 -9.77 -12.21
CA ASP A 92 3.45 -10.24 -13.56
C ASP A 92 2.56 -9.50 -14.58
N PRO A 93 3.12 -8.74 -15.54
CA PRO A 93 4.56 -8.55 -15.80
C PRO A 93 5.27 -7.80 -14.68
N ALA A 94 6.58 -8.08 -14.54
CA ALA A 94 7.43 -7.40 -13.58
C ALA A 94 7.36 -5.89 -13.78
N PHE A 95 6.96 -5.20 -12.72
CA PHE A 95 6.78 -3.77 -12.70
C PHE A 95 7.83 -3.11 -11.80
N ARG A 96 8.28 -1.94 -12.22
CA ARG A 96 9.04 -0.99 -11.41
C ARG A 96 8.44 0.37 -11.66
N CYS A 97 8.24 1.13 -10.59
CA CYS A 97 7.89 2.53 -10.75
C CYS A 97 8.95 3.19 -11.62
N SER A 98 8.51 3.68 -12.76
CA SER A 98 9.30 4.61 -13.56
C SER A 98 8.69 5.96 -13.23
N PRO A 99 9.35 6.86 -12.50
CA PRO A 99 8.75 8.16 -12.24
C PRO A 99 8.88 9.04 -13.50
N PRO A 100 7.80 9.33 -14.26
CA PRO A 100 7.79 10.52 -15.11
C PRO A 100 7.42 11.78 -14.30
N VAL A 101 7.06 11.64 -13.03
CA VAL A 101 6.43 12.71 -12.27
C VAL A 101 7.46 13.48 -11.45
N SER A 102 7.70 14.74 -11.83
CA SER A 102 8.46 15.67 -11.00
C SER A 102 7.56 16.23 -9.92
N ALA A 103 7.91 15.96 -8.64
CA ALA A 103 7.27 16.63 -7.52
C ALA A 103 7.43 18.16 -7.63
N LEU A 104 6.55 18.91 -6.96
CA LEU A 104 6.69 20.37 -6.88
C LEU A 104 8.03 20.77 -6.27
N GLY A 105 8.75 21.67 -6.94
CA GLY A 105 10.04 22.18 -6.44
C GLY A 105 9.89 23.14 -5.25
N ASP A 106 8.73 23.76 -5.10
CA ASP A 106 8.36 24.58 -3.96
C ASP A 106 7.01 24.09 -3.43
N PHE A 107 6.97 23.70 -2.16
CA PHE A 107 5.78 23.19 -1.49
C PHE A 107 5.90 23.43 0.01
N ASN A 108 4.87 24.02 0.61
CA ASN A 108 4.82 24.17 2.05
C ASN A 108 4.07 22.99 2.66
N LEU A 109 4.74 22.20 3.50
CA LEU A 109 4.16 21.00 4.12
C LEU A 109 2.87 21.30 4.91
N SER A 110 2.72 22.53 5.42
CA SER A 110 1.48 22.97 6.08
C SER A 110 0.24 22.94 5.18
N GLU A 111 0.40 22.97 3.85
CA GLU A 111 -0.69 22.83 2.88
C GLU A 111 -1.41 21.48 3.00
N LEU A 112 -0.72 20.43 3.48
CA LEU A 112 -1.35 19.14 3.76
C LEU A 112 -2.33 19.20 4.93
N THR A 113 -2.14 20.12 5.87
CA THR A 113 -2.84 20.12 7.16
C THR A 113 -4.36 20.07 7.00
N GLY A 114 -4.99 19.25 7.85
CA GLY A 114 -6.43 19.11 7.94
C GLY A 114 -6.97 17.96 7.11
N ARG A 115 -8.29 18.01 6.87
CA ARG A 115 -9.05 16.96 6.21
C ARG A 115 -9.00 17.10 4.69
N TRP A 116 -8.93 15.96 4.02
CA TRP A 116 -9.00 15.78 2.59
C TRP A 116 -9.86 14.57 2.23
N TYR A 117 -10.52 14.63 1.08
CA TYR A 117 -11.28 13.54 0.48
C TYR A 117 -10.53 13.01 -0.72
N ILE A 118 -10.32 11.69 -0.81
CA ILE A 118 -9.81 11.07 -2.04
C ILE A 118 -10.99 10.96 -3.00
N VAL A 119 -11.00 11.79 -4.03
CA VAL A 119 -12.13 11.92 -4.96
C VAL A 119 -11.87 11.24 -6.31
N LEU A 120 -10.60 10.98 -6.63
CA LEU A 120 -10.18 10.19 -7.80
C LEU A 120 -8.98 9.33 -7.41
N GLY A 121 -8.98 8.08 -7.89
CA GLY A 121 -7.91 7.11 -7.66
C GLY A 121 -7.55 6.33 -8.92
N LEU A 122 -6.27 6.11 -9.16
CA LEU A 122 -5.77 5.41 -10.36
C LEU A 122 -5.71 3.89 -10.14
N ASN A 123 -5.11 3.47 -9.03
CA ASN A 123 -4.87 2.07 -8.75
C ASN A 123 -6.17 1.42 -8.24
N ARG A 124 -6.69 0.46 -9.00
CA ARG A 124 -7.99 -0.14 -8.69
C ARG A 124 -8.02 -0.97 -7.40
N ASP A 125 -6.88 -1.49 -6.98
CA ASP A 125 -6.79 -2.35 -5.82
C ASP A 125 -6.56 -1.56 -4.52
N TYR A 126 -5.97 -0.36 -4.61
CA TYR A 126 -5.59 0.45 -3.45
C TYR A 126 -6.35 1.79 -3.33
N ASP A 127 -6.84 2.36 -4.43
CA ASP A 127 -7.35 3.74 -4.44
C ASP A 127 -8.88 3.84 -4.52
N CYS A 128 -9.60 2.71 -4.56
CA CYS A 128 -11.01 2.67 -4.95
C CYS A 128 -11.99 2.29 -3.84
N PHE A 129 -11.60 2.49 -2.59
CA PHE A 129 -12.47 2.33 -1.43
C PHE A 129 -13.48 3.48 -1.34
N ASP A 130 -14.69 3.20 -0.90
CA ASP A 130 -15.64 4.27 -0.63
C ASP A 130 -15.25 5.02 0.65
N CYS A 131 -15.79 6.24 0.81
CA CYS A 131 -15.62 7.05 2.00
C CYS A 131 -14.18 7.36 2.42
N GLN A 132 -13.26 7.39 1.47
CA GLN A 132 -11.87 7.73 1.72
C GLN A 132 -11.67 9.18 2.19
N ILE A 133 -11.39 9.33 3.49
CA ILE A 133 -11.10 10.60 4.15
C ILE A 133 -9.74 10.50 4.82
N THR A 134 -8.85 11.43 4.49
CA THR A 134 -7.51 11.49 5.06
C THR A 134 -7.36 12.78 5.85
N THR A 135 -6.89 12.69 7.09
CA THR A 135 -6.62 13.86 7.94
C THR A 135 -5.14 13.92 8.29
N TYR A 136 -4.46 14.95 7.81
CA TYR A 136 -3.07 15.24 8.15
C TYR A 136 -3.02 16.15 9.37
N LYS A 137 -2.30 15.72 10.41
CA LYS A 137 -2.03 16.54 11.60
C LYS A 137 -0.53 16.72 11.78
N PRO A 138 -0.01 17.95 11.86
CA PRO A 138 1.41 18.17 12.13
C PRO A 138 1.76 17.58 13.49
N THR A 139 2.90 16.91 13.57
CA THR A 139 3.49 16.54 14.86
C THR A 139 4.31 17.73 15.40
N PRO A 140 4.71 17.73 16.68
CA PRO A 140 5.60 18.77 17.20
C PRO A 140 6.92 18.92 16.41
N ASN A 141 7.34 17.88 15.69
CA ASN A 141 8.41 17.96 14.71
C ASN A 141 7.84 18.42 13.35
N SER A 142 8.31 19.56 12.84
CA SER A 142 7.74 20.20 11.64
C SER A 142 7.89 19.39 10.34
N SER A 143 8.76 18.38 10.30
CA SER A 143 8.93 17.50 9.14
C SER A 143 8.00 16.27 9.15
N ASN A 144 7.25 16.03 10.23
CA ASN A 144 6.49 14.79 10.42
C ASN A 144 5.01 15.09 10.65
N TYR A 145 4.14 14.27 10.05
CA TYR A 145 2.69 14.34 10.22
C TYR A 145 2.14 13.00 10.69
N THR A 146 1.16 13.05 11.58
CA THR A 146 0.27 11.93 11.82
C THR A 146 -0.82 11.98 10.76
N LEU A 147 -0.98 10.86 10.05
CA LEU A 147 -2.05 10.65 9.08
C LEU A 147 -3.13 9.77 9.71
N THR A 148 -4.39 10.18 9.60
CA THR A 148 -5.53 9.32 9.94
C THR A 148 -6.40 9.14 8.72
N GLU A 149 -6.55 7.90 8.28
CA GLU A 149 -7.29 7.51 7.09
C GLU A 149 -8.54 6.75 7.51
N LEU A 150 -9.67 7.12 6.93
CA LEU A 150 -10.96 6.48 7.10
C LEU A 150 -11.41 6.01 5.72
N TYR A 151 -11.87 4.77 5.60
CA TYR A 151 -12.36 4.23 4.34
C TYR A 151 -13.26 3.02 4.57
N ASP A 152 -14.09 2.70 3.58
CA ASP A 152 -15.03 1.59 3.61
C ASP A 152 -14.51 0.44 2.76
N VAL A 153 -14.48 -0.76 3.34
CA VAL A 153 -14.16 -1.99 2.62
C VAL A 153 -15.40 -2.87 2.52
N VAL A 154 -15.63 -3.42 1.33
CA VAL A 154 -16.64 -4.46 1.11
C VAL A 154 -16.00 -5.81 1.41
N MET A 155 -16.49 -6.48 2.45
CA MET A 155 -16.02 -7.80 2.87
C MET A 155 -16.52 -8.90 1.94
N LEU A 156 -15.92 -10.08 2.00
CA LEU A 156 -16.28 -11.22 1.13
C LEU A 156 -17.75 -11.66 1.25
N ASN A 157 -18.40 -11.40 2.39
CA ASN A 157 -19.83 -11.68 2.59
C ASN A 157 -20.75 -10.58 2.03
N GLY A 158 -20.20 -9.56 1.36
CA GLY A 158 -20.92 -8.42 0.79
C GLY A 158 -21.28 -7.32 1.77
N SER A 159 -20.98 -7.47 3.07
CA SER A 159 -21.20 -6.40 4.05
C SER A 159 -20.04 -5.39 4.05
N THR A 160 -20.30 -4.17 4.54
CA THR A 160 -19.31 -3.09 4.60
C THR A 160 -18.70 -3.01 5.99
N ARG A 161 -17.38 -2.88 6.07
CA ARG A 161 -16.61 -2.56 7.28
C ARG A 161 -15.99 -1.17 7.15
N HIS A 162 -16.06 -0.40 8.23
CA HIS A 162 -15.42 0.91 8.33
C HIS A 162 -14.00 0.72 8.89
N MET A 163 -13.01 1.15 8.12
CA MET A 163 -11.60 1.03 8.46
C MET A 163 -11.06 2.36 8.98
N VAL A 164 -10.15 2.26 9.95
CA VAL A 164 -9.39 3.40 10.45
C VAL A 164 -7.91 3.01 10.48
N ALA A 165 -7.09 3.69 9.68
CA ALA A 165 -5.65 3.53 9.73
C ALA A 165 -4.99 4.80 10.27
N THR A 166 -3.98 4.65 11.12
CA THR A 166 -3.16 5.77 11.59
C THR A 166 -1.71 5.49 11.25
N GLN A 167 -1.09 6.43 10.54
CA GLN A 167 0.27 6.30 10.03
C GLN A 167 1.11 7.53 10.38
N GLN A 168 2.42 7.39 10.25
CA GLN A 168 3.36 8.50 10.34
C GLN A 168 3.99 8.72 8.98
N VAL A 169 3.99 9.97 8.53
CA VAL A 169 4.66 10.40 7.31
C VAL A 169 5.72 11.43 7.64
N ALA A 170 6.85 11.35 6.96
CA ALA A 170 7.96 12.28 7.14
C ALA A 170 8.41 12.87 5.80
N GLN A 171 8.81 14.14 5.81
CA GLN A 171 9.62 14.73 4.76
C GLN A 171 11.09 14.55 5.15
N LEU A 172 11.78 13.59 4.54
CA LEU A 172 13.17 13.28 4.92
C LEU A 172 14.21 14.12 4.16
N ASP A 173 13.90 14.60 2.96
CA ASP A 173 14.80 15.40 2.12
C ASP A 173 14.30 16.85 2.01
N PRO A 174 14.93 17.80 2.74
CA PRO A 174 14.55 19.22 2.68
C PRO A 174 14.72 19.86 1.29
N LEU A 175 15.52 19.26 0.40
CA LEU A 175 15.68 19.74 -0.99
C LEU A 175 14.55 19.25 -1.90
N LYS A 176 13.69 18.35 -1.42
CA LYS A 176 12.52 17.82 -2.13
C LYS A 176 11.28 18.04 -1.28
N PRO A 177 10.83 19.29 -1.13
CA PRO A 177 9.81 19.63 -0.14
C PRO A 177 8.44 18.97 -0.39
N ALA A 178 8.16 18.60 -1.65
CA ALA A 178 6.95 17.92 -2.07
C ALA A 178 7.04 16.38 -2.05
N VAL A 179 8.12 15.80 -1.51
CA VAL A 179 8.30 14.35 -1.40
C VAL A 179 8.14 13.93 0.05
N LEU A 180 7.28 12.93 0.24
CA LEU A 180 6.93 12.36 1.52
C LEU A 180 7.33 10.89 1.55
N ASP A 181 7.93 10.48 2.65
CA ASP A 181 8.35 9.11 2.92
C ASP A 181 7.40 8.46 3.91
N TYR A 182 6.88 7.29 3.53
CA TYR A 182 6.00 6.46 4.33
C TYR A 182 6.71 5.15 4.63
N THR A 183 6.61 4.70 5.87
CA THR A 183 6.95 3.34 6.27
C THR A 183 5.77 2.81 7.06
N ASN A 184 5.06 1.89 6.43
CA ASN A 184 3.81 1.36 6.94
C ASN A 184 3.98 -0.13 7.21
N HIS A 185 3.30 -0.61 8.25
CA HIS A 185 3.14 -2.03 8.51
C HIS A 185 1.67 -2.35 8.30
N LEU A 186 1.34 -2.92 7.15
CA LEU A 186 -0.03 -3.29 6.82
C LEU A 186 -0.09 -4.80 6.67
N MET A 187 -1.02 -5.40 7.43
CA MET A 187 -1.30 -6.83 7.40
C MET A 187 -0.06 -7.70 7.66
N GLY A 188 0.80 -7.24 8.57
CA GLY A 188 2.07 -7.88 8.92
C GLY A 188 3.20 -7.74 7.90
N ILE A 189 3.07 -6.92 6.86
CA ILE A 189 4.13 -6.69 5.85
C ILE A 189 4.60 -5.25 5.92
N THR A 190 5.91 -5.05 5.94
CA THR A 190 6.51 -3.71 5.84
C THR A 190 6.46 -3.22 4.41
N MET A 191 5.89 -2.03 4.22
CA MET A 191 5.85 -1.33 2.95
C MET A 191 6.60 -0.01 3.06
N TYR A 192 7.32 0.33 1.99
CA TYR A 192 8.00 1.61 1.85
C TYR A 192 7.40 2.35 0.67
N GLU A 193 6.96 3.58 0.89
CA GLU A 193 6.37 4.38 -0.17
C GLU A 193 6.97 5.78 -0.22
N LYS A 194 7.08 6.29 -1.44
CA LYS A 194 7.38 7.68 -1.72
C LYS A 194 6.18 8.31 -2.41
N TRP A 195 5.62 9.30 -1.74
CA TRP A 195 4.50 10.08 -2.25
C TRP A 195 5.01 11.45 -2.68
N GLN A 196 4.65 11.85 -3.89
CA GLN A 196 5.10 13.08 -4.54
C GLN A 196 3.88 13.96 -4.78
N ILE A 197 3.87 15.16 -4.18
CA ILE A 197 2.87 16.17 -4.49
C ILE A 197 3.23 16.78 -5.85
N VAL A 198 2.35 16.56 -6.82
CA VAL A 198 2.55 16.88 -8.24
C VAL A 198 1.95 18.23 -8.59
N ASP A 199 0.83 18.55 -7.95
CA ASP A 199 0.13 19.81 -8.11
C ASP A 199 -0.66 20.16 -6.85
N VAL A 200 -0.76 21.45 -6.59
CA VAL A 200 -1.62 22.02 -5.57
C VAL A 200 -2.31 23.24 -6.16
N SER A 201 -3.62 23.34 -5.97
CA SER A 201 -4.33 24.56 -6.37
C SER A 201 -3.85 25.77 -5.59
N GLN A 202 -3.82 26.94 -6.21
CA GLN A 202 -3.47 28.20 -5.52
C GLN A 202 -4.36 28.50 -4.30
N SER A 203 -5.62 28.06 -4.33
CA SER A 203 -6.59 28.19 -3.25
C SER A 203 -6.53 27.08 -2.19
N GLY A 204 -5.65 26.08 -2.36
CA GLY A 204 -5.57 24.91 -1.48
C GLY A 204 -6.82 24.01 -1.48
N THR A 205 -7.61 24.04 -2.55
CA THR A 205 -8.85 23.25 -2.74
C THR A 205 -8.56 21.81 -3.19
N TYR A 206 -7.51 21.57 -3.98
CA TYR A 206 -7.09 20.23 -4.41
C TYR A 206 -5.58 20.01 -4.26
N LEU A 207 -5.20 18.73 -4.11
CA LEU A 207 -3.84 18.22 -4.24
C LEU A 207 -3.84 17.02 -5.20
N ILE A 208 -2.82 16.93 -6.06
CA ILE A 208 -2.59 15.76 -6.92
C ILE A 208 -1.32 15.07 -6.42
N VAL A 209 -1.44 13.79 -6.11
CA VAL A 209 -0.36 13.02 -5.47
C VAL A 209 -0.09 11.76 -6.25
N TYR A 210 1.14 11.56 -6.68
CA TYR A 210 1.60 10.29 -7.24
C TYR A 210 2.34 9.54 -6.14
N TYR A 211 2.07 8.25 -5.96
CA TYR A 211 2.82 7.43 -5.02
C TYR A 211 3.46 6.25 -5.73
N CYS A 212 4.62 5.85 -5.24
CA CYS A 212 5.31 4.64 -5.63
C CYS A 212 5.71 3.89 -4.36
N GLY A 213 5.29 2.63 -4.27
CA GLY A 213 5.54 1.77 -3.13
C GLY A 213 6.22 0.46 -3.50
N HIS A 214 6.86 -0.15 -2.51
CA HIS A 214 7.38 -1.50 -2.63
C HIS A 214 7.31 -2.26 -1.29
N MET A 215 7.10 -3.58 -1.38
CA MET A 215 7.11 -4.49 -0.22
C MET A 215 8.38 -5.36 -0.19
N SER A 216 9.06 -5.49 -1.32
CA SER A 216 10.33 -6.20 -1.44
C SER A 216 11.13 -5.63 -2.61
N ALA A 217 12.32 -6.17 -2.89
CA ALA A 217 13.15 -5.72 -4.00
C ALA A 217 12.42 -5.81 -5.36
N ASP A 218 11.55 -6.81 -5.51
CA ASP A 218 10.88 -7.14 -6.77
C ASP A 218 9.40 -6.82 -6.82
N TRP A 219 8.79 -6.44 -5.69
CA TRP A 219 7.36 -6.19 -5.57
C TRP A 219 7.08 -4.70 -5.45
N TRP A 220 6.59 -4.10 -6.55
CA TRP A 220 6.33 -2.67 -6.66
C TRP A 220 4.90 -2.40 -7.10
N TYR A 221 4.41 -1.23 -6.72
CA TYR A 221 3.11 -0.72 -7.09
C TYR A 221 3.16 0.80 -7.13
N GLU A 222 2.24 1.40 -7.88
CA GLU A 222 2.11 2.84 -7.94
C GLU A 222 0.64 3.21 -8.04
N GLY A 223 0.37 4.50 -7.85
CA GLY A 223 -0.93 5.07 -8.08
C GLY A 223 -0.88 6.58 -8.13
N ASN A 224 -2.06 7.15 -8.35
CA ASN A 224 -2.26 8.57 -8.34
C ASN A 224 -3.60 8.87 -7.67
N LEU A 225 -3.54 9.72 -6.67
CA LEU A 225 -4.67 10.18 -5.90
C LEU A 225 -4.91 11.65 -6.20
N VAL A 226 -6.18 12.02 -6.26
CA VAL A 226 -6.61 13.41 -6.21
C VAL A 226 -7.32 13.62 -4.89
N TYR A 227 -6.73 14.46 -4.05
CA TYR A 227 -7.34 14.94 -2.82
C TYR A 227 -8.12 16.22 -3.09
N TYR A 228 -9.28 16.36 -2.47
CA TYR A 228 -10.10 17.56 -2.52
C TYR A 228 -10.57 17.97 -1.12
N ARG A 229 -10.74 19.27 -0.89
CA ARG A 229 -11.23 19.78 0.41
C ARG A 229 -12.70 19.49 0.67
N GLN A 230 -13.46 19.17 -0.39
CA GLN A 230 -14.89 18.85 -0.32
C GLN A 230 -15.13 17.42 -0.81
N PRO A 231 -16.26 16.79 -0.46
CA PRO A 231 -16.56 15.43 -0.90
C PRO A 231 -16.99 15.35 -2.37
N THR A 232 -17.07 16.46 -3.10
CA THR A 232 -17.45 16.47 -4.52
C THR A 232 -16.66 17.54 -5.24
N ILE A 233 -16.08 17.18 -6.38
CA ILE A 233 -15.26 18.08 -7.21
C ILE A 233 -16.17 19.07 -7.94
N SER A 234 -15.79 20.35 -7.96
CA SER A 234 -16.46 21.33 -8.81
C SER A 234 -16.17 21.07 -10.30
N PRO A 235 -17.08 21.40 -11.24
CA PRO A 235 -16.80 21.25 -12.66
C PRO A 235 -15.56 22.02 -13.15
N GLU A 236 -15.30 23.20 -12.56
CA GLU A 236 -14.13 24.01 -12.87
C GLU A 236 -12.82 23.33 -12.44
N ASP A 237 -12.75 22.87 -11.18
CA ASP A 237 -11.56 22.19 -10.68
C ASP A 237 -11.37 20.84 -11.37
N TYR A 238 -12.45 20.14 -11.74
CA TYR A 238 -12.34 18.89 -12.49
C TYR A 238 -11.57 19.07 -13.80
N SER A 239 -11.84 20.14 -14.56
CA SER A 239 -11.11 20.44 -15.78
C SER A 239 -9.62 20.69 -15.51
N LYS A 240 -9.30 21.50 -14.49
CA LYS A 240 -7.91 21.82 -14.11
C LYS A 240 -7.14 20.58 -13.67
N ILE A 241 -7.77 19.74 -12.84
CA ILE A 241 -7.21 18.48 -12.36
C ILE A 241 -6.99 17.53 -13.54
N SER A 242 -7.96 17.38 -14.43
CA SER A 242 -7.85 16.53 -15.63
C SER A 242 -6.65 16.94 -16.49
N ASP A 243 -6.48 18.24 -16.74
CA ASP A 243 -5.36 18.77 -17.51
C ASP A 243 -4.02 18.58 -16.79
N ALA A 244 -3.96 18.83 -15.47
CA ALA A 244 -2.75 18.66 -14.68
C ALA A 244 -2.30 17.19 -14.59
N VAL A 245 -3.22 16.25 -14.36
CA VAL A 245 -2.93 14.81 -14.36
C VAL A 245 -2.41 14.38 -15.73
N ARG A 246 -3.07 14.81 -16.82
CA ARG A 246 -2.63 14.47 -18.19
C ARG A 246 -1.25 15.02 -18.50
N GLN A 247 -0.96 16.26 -18.13
CA GLN A 247 0.30 16.93 -18.47
C GLN A 247 1.47 16.47 -17.59
N LYS A 248 1.25 16.26 -16.29
CA LYS A 248 2.32 16.01 -15.32
C LYS A 248 2.54 14.53 -15.00
N ILE A 249 1.50 13.70 -15.16
CA ILE A 249 1.54 12.27 -14.83
C ILE A 249 1.37 11.41 -16.09
N GLY A 250 0.61 11.89 -17.07
CA GLY A 250 0.41 11.18 -18.34
C GLY A 250 -0.80 10.24 -18.35
N HIS A 251 -1.71 10.37 -17.39
CA HIS A 251 -2.95 9.59 -17.34
C HIS A 251 -4.19 10.43 -17.68
N ASP A 252 -5.29 9.75 -18.03
CA ASP A 252 -6.60 10.35 -18.14
C ASP A 252 -7.43 10.03 -16.89
N VAL A 253 -7.94 11.07 -16.21
CA VAL A 253 -8.84 10.93 -15.05
C VAL A 253 -10.18 10.24 -15.40
N GLY A 254 -10.48 10.05 -16.68
CA GLY A 254 -11.56 9.20 -17.16
C GLY A 254 -11.42 7.75 -16.68
N ASP A 255 -10.19 7.23 -16.61
CA ASP A 255 -9.89 5.84 -16.24
C ASP A 255 -9.87 5.61 -14.73
N TYR A 256 -9.90 6.69 -13.95
CA TYR A 256 -9.81 6.66 -12.50
C TYR A 256 -11.13 6.19 -11.90
N CYS A 257 -11.05 5.46 -10.81
CA CYS A 257 -12.21 5.25 -9.97
C CYS A 257 -12.59 6.55 -9.25
N ARG A 258 -13.86 6.61 -8.88
CA ARG A 258 -14.48 7.74 -8.19
C ARG A 258 -15.06 7.22 -6.88
N PRO A 259 -14.25 7.11 -5.81
CA PRO A 259 -14.73 6.82 -4.47
C PRO A 259 -15.97 7.64 -4.13
N ARG A 260 -17.00 7.00 -3.57
CA ARG A 260 -18.14 7.74 -3.02
C ARG A 260 -17.72 8.35 -1.70
N THR A 261 -17.46 9.64 -1.71
CA THR A 261 -17.07 10.43 -0.53
C THR A 261 -18.23 11.19 0.10
N THR A 262 -19.46 10.99 -0.37
CA THR A 262 -20.68 11.57 0.19
C THR A 262 -21.45 10.56 1.03
N SER A 263 -22.16 11.04 2.06
CA SER A 263 -23.03 10.20 2.90
C SER A 263 -22.27 9.10 3.63
N CYS A 264 -21.03 9.37 4.05
CA CYS A 264 -20.23 8.46 4.85
C CYS A 264 -20.72 8.46 6.30
N SER A 265 -20.96 7.28 6.85
CA SER A 265 -21.62 7.08 8.16
C SER A 265 -20.91 7.80 9.31
N TYR A 266 -19.59 8.00 9.21
CA TYR A 266 -18.74 8.62 10.22
C TYR A 266 -18.41 10.10 9.96
N MET A 267 -18.96 10.73 8.92
CA MET A 267 -18.80 12.19 8.71
C MET A 267 -19.47 13.04 9.80
N TYR A 268 -20.30 12.43 10.64
CA TYR A 268 -21.08 13.06 11.71
C TYR A 268 -20.60 12.70 13.13
N LEU A 269 -19.47 11.99 13.24
CA LEU A 269 -18.79 11.68 14.49
C LEU A 269 -17.61 12.63 14.71
#